data_AF-A0A6I4YW55-F1
#
_entry.id   AF-A0A6I4YW55-F1
#
_cell.length_a   1.000
_cell.length_b   1.000
_cell.length_c   1.000
_cell.angle_alpha   90.00
_cell.angle_beta   90.00
_cell.angle_gamma   90.00
#
_symmetry.space_group_name_H-M   'P 1'
#
loop_
_entity.id
_entity.type
_entity.pdbx_description
1 polymer ?
#
loop_
_entity_poly.entity_id
_entity_poly.type
_entity_poly.pdbx_seq_one_letter_code
_entity_poly.pdbx_strand_id
1 'polypeptide(L)'
;MQWLAILQWFQQNREAFFVGISGVAGWFSNVAKNRLQSQRNAIDAEQLENEQLALALNRERFLTDRLNDLVSETEALWRRLYDRESVIKEYHSAALGAQRLLNELEIKVGRPVTLFPDLPEFPPNTEKAVRQAAKEERGEPYDNEHEDRHPSLSSSPMGRGEAPIGKDNHRTPTNN
;
A
#
# COMPACT_ATOMS: atom_id res chain seq x y z
N MET A 1 67.52 13.22 68.89
CA MET A 1 67.83 11.80 68.59
C MET A 1 66.76 11.05 67.79
N GLN A 2 65.60 11.63 67.44
CA GLN A 2 64.56 10.90 66.69
C GLN A 2 64.80 10.79 65.18
N TRP A 3 65.54 11.73 64.58
CA TRP A 3 65.83 11.74 63.13
C TRP A 3 66.73 10.59 62.65
N LEU A 4 67.65 10.12 63.49
CA LEU A 4 68.54 9.00 63.15
C LEU A 4 67.80 7.66 63.11
N ALA A 5 66.79 7.48 63.96
CA ALA A 5 65.96 6.28 63.98
C ALA A 5 65.07 6.15 62.73
N ILE A 6 64.57 7.28 62.22
CA ILE A 6 63.74 7.31 60.98
C ILE A 6 64.58 6.91 59.76
N LEU A 7 65.82 7.39 59.67
CA LEU A 7 66.72 7.04 58.55
C LEU A 7 67.13 5.57 58.57
N GLN A 8 67.38 5.01 59.75
CA GLN A 8 67.74 3.59 59.91
C GLN A 8 66.54 2.66 59.60
N TRP A 9 65.32 3.06 60.00
CA TRP A 9 64.09 2.36 59.65
C TRP A 9 63.81 2.38 58.14
N PHE A 10 64.11 3.50 57.46
CA PHE A 10 64.01 3.61 56.00
C PHE A 10 65.03 2.73 55.27
N GLN A 11 66.26 2.61 55.78
CA GLN A 11 67.27 1.73 55.19
C GLN A 11 66.86 0.25 55.29
N GLN A 12 66.24 -0.15 56.40
CA GLN A 12 65.80 -1.52 56.64
C GLN A 12 64.52 -1.89 55.89
N ASN A 13 63.63 -0.92 55.63
CA ASN A 13 62.35 -1.13 54.92
C ASN A 13 62.36 -0.57 53.47
N ARG A 14 63.54 -0.28 52.92
CA ARG A 14 63.70 0.36 51.62
C ARG A 14 62.98 -0.43 50.50
N GLU A 15 63.11 -1.74 50.49
CA GLU A 15 62.47 -2.61 49.49
C GLU A 15 60.94 -2.59 49.60
N ALA A 16 60.41 -2.70 50.82
CA ALA A 16 58.96 -2.63 51.06
C ALA A 16 58.36 -1.25 50.69
N PHE A 17 59.12 -0.17 50.91
CA PHE A 17 58.72 1.18 50.52
C PHE A 17 58.67 1.35 48.99
N PHE A 18 59.69 0.88 48.26
CA PHE A 18 59.67 0.93 46.78
C PHE A 18 58.60 0.02 46.18
N VAL A 19 58.41 -1.19 46.71
CA VAL A 19 57.33 -2.10 46.27
C VAL A 19 55.96 -1.47 46.56
N GLY A 20 55.77 -0.89 47.75
CA GLY A 20 54.55 -0.17 48.11
C GLY A 20 54.23 1.00 47.18
N ILE A 21 55.21 1.85 46.88
CA ILE A 21 55.04 2.96 45.94
C ILE A 21 54.73 2.45 44.52
N SER A 22 55.43 1.42 44.06
CA SER A 22 55.21 0.85 42.73
C SER A 22 53.82 0.21 42.59
N GLY A 23 53.33 -0.46 43.63
CA GLY A 23 51.98 -1.05 43.66
C GLY A 23 50.89 0.01 43.64
N VAL A 24 51.05 1.08 44.41
CA VAL A 24 50.10 2.21 44.43
C VAL A 24 50.11 2.95 43.09
N ALA A 25 51.29 3.23 42.51
CA ALA A 25 51.39 3.86 41.20
C ALA A 25 50.78 3.01 40.07
N GLY A 26 50.96 1.68 40.13
CA GLY A 26 50.34 0.74 39.19
C GLY A 26 48.81 0.74 39.29
N TRP A 27 48.26 0.79 40.50
CA TRP A 27 46.82 0.89 40.72
C TRP A 27 46.23 2.19 40.17
N PHE A 28 46.86 3.34 40.45
CA PHE A 28 46.43 4.62 39.90
C PHE A 28 46.52 4.67 38.37
N SER A 29 47.57 4.10 37.78
CA SER A 29 47.69 3.97 36.33
C SER A 29 46.55 3.12 35.74
N ASN A 30 46.19 2.00 36.37
CA ASN A 30 45.09 1.16 35.89
C ASN A 30 43.72 1.86 36.03
N VAL A 31 43.49 2.58 37.13
CA VAL A 31 42.26 3.39 37.31
C VAL A 31 42.18 4.51 36.26
N ALA A 32 43.30 5.20 35.98
CA ALA A 32 43.36 6.24 34.96
C ALA A 32 43.09 5.67 33.56
N LYS A 33 43.68 4.52 33.23
CA LYS A 33 43.44 3.81 31.96
C LYS A 33 41.97 3.40 31.80
N ASN A 34 41.36 2.81 32.83
CA ASN A 34 39.94 2.44 32.81
C ASN A 34 39.03 3.67 32.61
N ARG A 35 39.35 4.80 33.24
CA ARG A 35 38.60 6.04 33.06
C ARG A 35 38.72 6.62 31.64
N LEU A 36 39.92 6.59 31.06
CA LEU A 36 40.13 7.04 29.67
C LEU A 36 39.47 6.11 28.66
N GLN A 37 39.51 4.80 28.89
CA GLN A 37 38.84 3.81 28.05
C GLN A 37 37.31 3.96 28.13
N SER A 38 36.75 4.19 29.33
CA SER A 38 35.33 4.49 29.49
C SER A 38 34.91 5.77 28.76
N GLN A 39 35.76 6.81 28.76
CA GLN A 39 35.49 8.04 28.01
C GLN A 39 35.52 7.83 26.50
N ARG A 40 36.49 7.04 25.99
CA ARG A 40 36.53 6.68 24.58
C ARG A 40 35.31 5.89 24.16
N ASN A 41 34.93 4.87 24.93
CA ASN A 41 33.75 4.07 24.64
C ASN A 41 32.46 4.92 24.65
N ALA A 42 32.38 5.95 25.50
CA ALA A 42 31.25 6.87 25.51
C ALA A 42 31.22 7.76 24.24
N ILE A 43 32.36 8.29 23.82
CA ILE A 43 32.48 9.10 22.60
C ILE A 43 32.17 8.25 21.36
N ASP A 44 32.70 7.02 21.30
CA ASP A 44 32.47 6.10 20.20
C ASP A 44 30.99 5.67 20.13
N ALA A 45 30.34 5.46 21.29
CA ALA A 45 28.91 5.19 21.36
C ALA A 45 28.07 6.39 20.88
N GLU A 46 28.41 7.61 21.29
CA GLU A 46 27.72 8.83 20.85
C GLU A 46 27.87 9.05 19.33
N GLN A 47 29.05 8.79 18.76
CA GLN A 47 29.24 8.83 17.31
C GLN A 47 28.39 7.79 16.58
N LEU A 48 28.36 6.56 17.09
CA LEU A 48 27.56 5.49 16.52
C LEU A 48 26.05 5.77 16.60
N GLU A 49 25.57 6.35 17.70
CA GLU A 49 24.19 6.79 17.85
C GLU A 49 23.83 7.91 16.86
N ASN A 50 24.73 8.89 16.69
CA ASN A 50 24.54 9.97 15.71
C ASN A 50 24.50 9.44 14.27
N GLU A 51 25.36 8.49 13.93
CA GLU A 51 25.35 7.83 12.61
C GLU A 51 24.07 7.03 12.40
N GLN A 52 23.61 6.28 13.40
CA GLN A 52 22.35 5.54 13.32
C GLN A 52 21.15 6.47 13.15
N LEU A 53 21.12 7.59 13.87
CA LEU A 53 20.07 8.59 13.75
C LEU A 53 20.10 9.24 12.35
N ALA A 54 21.28 9.57 11.83
CA ALA A 54 21.42 10.10 10.49
C ALA A 54 20.94 9.10 9.42
N LEU A 55 21.27 7.81 9.57
CA LEU A 55 20.80 6.75 8.68
C LEU A 55 19.28 6.56 8.79
N ALA A 56 18.71 6.63 10.00
CA ALA A 56 17.27 6.54 10.21
C ALA A 56 16.54 7.71 9.53
N LEU A 57 16.99 8.95 9.73
CA LEU A 57 16.43 10.13 9.07
C LEU A 57 16.51 10.05 7.55
N ASN A 58 17.63 9.56 7.01
CA ASN A 58 17.78 9.38 5.56
C ASN A 58 16.82 8.31 5.01
N ARG A 59 16.61 7.22 5.75
CA ARG A 59 15.61 6.20 5.40
C ARG A 59 14.20 6.78 5.44
N GLU A 60 13.86 7.55 6.47
CA GLU A 60 12.54 8.19 6.58
C GLU A 60 12.29 9.17 5.43
N ARG A 61 13.27 10.00 5.08
CA ARG A 61 13.18 10.89 3.92
C ARG A 61 13.00 10.11 2.63
N PHE A 62 13.82 9.09 2.39
CA PHE A 62 13.72 8.27 1.20
C PHE A 62 12.35 7.57 1.08
N LEU A 63 11.82 7.03 2.18
CA LEU A 63 10.50 6.41 2.20
C LEU A 63 9.39 7.44 1.95
N THR A 64 9.52 8.65 2.48
CA THR A 64 8.58 9.74 2.27
C THR A 64 8.57 10.19 0.81
N ASP A 65 9.74 10.39 0.21
CA ASP A 65 9.87 10.74 -1.21
C ASP A 65 9.27 9.64 -2.09
N ARG A 66 9.57 8.37 -1.79
CA ARG A 66 9.01 7.24 -2.53
C ARG A 66 7.48 7.15 -2.40
N LEU A 67 6.94 7.45 -1.21
CA LEU A 67 5.49 7.48 -1.00
C LEU A 67 4.85 8.61 -1.82
N ASN A 68 5.44 9.80 -1.82
CA ASN A 68 4.96 10.93 -2.61
C ASN A 68 4.96 10.61 -4.11
N ASP A 69 6.01 9.96 -4.63
CA ASP A 69 6.07 9.51 -6.01
C ASP A 69 4.91 8.55 -6.33
N LEU A 70 4.69 7.52 -5.49
CA LEU A 70 3.60 6.56 -5.68
C LEU A 70 2.22 7.23 -5.63
N VAL A 71 2.02 8.21 -4.74
CA VAL A 71 0.78 9.00 -4.70
C VAL A 71 0.60 9.77 -6.01
N SER A 72 1.64 10.42 -6.51
CA SER A 72 1.56 11.15 -7.78
C SER A 72 1.26 10.25 -8.98
N GLU A 73 1.87 9.05 -9.02
CA GLU A 73 1.64 8.04 -10.06
C GLU A 73 0.19 7.53 -10.01
N THR A 74 -0.32 7.23 -8.82
CA THR A 74 -1.70 6.78 -8.65
C THR A 74 -2.72 7.86 -9.01
N GLU A 75 -2.51 9.11 -8.61
CA GLU A 75 -3.35 10.23 -9.04
C GLU A 75 -3.37 10.40 -10.56
N ALA A 76 -2.20 10.29 -11.21
CA ALA A 76 -2.11 10.38 -12.66
C ALA A 76 -2.85 9.24 -13.37
N LEU A 77 -2.80 8.02 -12.83
CA LEU A 77 -3.55 6.87 -13.34
C LEU A 77 -5.05 7.09 -13.21
N TRP A 78 -5.53 7.57 -12.05
CA TRP A 78 -6.94 7.87 -11.85
C TRP A 78 -7.45 8.95 -12.80
N ARG A 79 -6.68 10.04 -12.99
CA ARG A 79 -7.04 11.09 -13.95
C ARG A 79 -7.19 10.53 -15.37
N ARG A 80 -6.20 9.75 -15.84
CA ARG A 80 -6.25 9.10 -17.16
C ARG A 80 -7.45 8.16 -17.31
N LEU A 81 -7.78 7.41 -16.26
CA LEU A 81 -8.93 6.50 -16.27
C LEU A 81 -10.23 7.30 -16.41
N TYR A 82 -10.41 8.36 -15.64
CA TYR A 82 -11.60 9.23 -15.74
C TYR A 82 -11.69 9.96 -17.08
N ASP A 83 -10.58 10.45 -17.62
CA ASP A 83 -10.53 11.10 -18.93
C ASP A 83 -10.90 10.12 -20.05
N ARG A 84 -10.44 8.87 -19.98
CA ARG A 84 -10.86 7.83 -20.92
C ARG A 84 -12.33 7.50 -20.77
N GLU A 85 -12.81 7.40 -19.54
CA GLU A 85 -14.20 7.05 -19.22
C GLU A 85 -15.17 8.12 -19.74
N SER A 86 -14.84 9.41 -19.62
CA SER A 86 -15.68 10.50 -20.11
C SER A 86 -15.82 10.45 -21.63
N VAL A 87 -14.72 10.24 -22.36
CA VAL A 87 -14.74 10.11 -23.83
C VAL A 87 -15.60 8.93 -24.29
N ILE A 88 -15.51 7.78 -23.61
CA ILE A 88 -16.32 6.61 -23.94
C ILE A 88 -17.80 6.87 -23.69
N LYS A 89 -18.16 7.52 -22.57
CA LYS A 89 -19.54 7.92 -22.26
C LYS A 89 -20.11 8.84 -23.33
N GLU A 90 -19.36 9.86 -23.71
CA GLU A 90 -19.76 10.81 -24.75
C GLU A 90 -20.01 10.08 -26.08
N TYR A 91 -19.06 9.25 -26.52
CA TYR A 91 -19.19 8.48 -27.74
C TYR A 91 -20.42 7.55 -27.72
N HIS A 92 -20.63 6.84 -26.61
CA HIS A 92 -21.77 5.93 -26.46
C HIS A 92 -23.11 6.68 -26.52
N SER A 93 -23.20 7.82 -25.84
CA SER A 93 -24.40 8.66 -25.87
C SER A 93 -24.67 9.25 -27.26
N ALA A 94 -23.62 9.68 -27.98
CA ALA A 94 -23.72 10.23 -29.32
C ALA A 94 -24.16 9.16 -30.33
N ALA A 95 -23.60 7.94 -30.23
CA ALA A 95 -23.97 6.82 -31.08
C ALA A 95 -25.44 6.42 -30.90
N LEU A 96 -25.92 6.26 -29.66
CA LEU A 96 -27.34 6.00 -29.39
C LEU A 96 -28.25 7.13 -29.89
N GLY A 97 -27.80 8.38 -29.75
CA GLY A 97 -28.52 9.54 -30.30
C GLY A 97 -28.63 9.48 -31.82
N ALA A 98 -27.53 9.20 -32.52
CA ALA A 98 -27.51 9.08 -33.98
C ALA A 98 -28.40 7.93 -34.49
N GLN A 99 -28.36 6.78 -33.82
CA GLN A 99 -29.23 5.64 -34.14
C GLN A 99 -30.72 6.02 -34.03
N ARG A 100 -31.11 6.73 -32.97
CA ARG A 100 -32.50 7.20 -32.80
C ARG A 100 -32.92 8.17 -33.89
N LEU A 101 -32.06 9.15 -34.21
CA LEU A 101 -32.34 10.13 -35.26
C LEU A 101 -32.50 9.47 -36.64
N LEU A 102 -31.66 8.48 -36.97
CA LEU A 102 -31.82 7.75 -38.22
C LEU A 102 -33.15 7.00 -38.25
N ASN A 103 -33.48 6.27 -37.18
CA ASN A 103 -34.72 5.51 -37.08
C ASN A 103 -35.95 6.42 -37.25
N GLU A 104 -35.94 7.62 -36.64
CA GLU A 104 -37.00 8.61 -36.82
C GLU A 104 -37.15 9.10 -38.27
N LEU A 105 -36.03 9.29 -38.99
CA LEU A 105 -36.04 9.70 -40.39
C LEU A 105 -36.54 8.58 -41.32
N GLU A 106 -36.13 7.33 -41.06
CA GLU A 106 -36.57 6.16 -41.83
C GLU A 106 -38.07 5.95 -41.69
N ILE A 107 -38.62 6.07 -40.47
CA ILE A 107 -40.05 6.00 -40.20
C ILE A 107 -40.80 7.10 -40.96
N LYS A 108 -40.30 8.35 -40.95
CA LYS A 108 -40.93 9.48 -41.67
C LYS A 108 -40.98 9.27 -43.19
N VAL A 109 -39.97 8.60 -43.75
CA VAL A 109 -39.87 8.33 -45.19
C VAL A 109 -40.54 7.00 -45.57
N GLY A 110 -41.08 6.25 -44.60
CA GLY A 110 -41.72 4.96 -44.83
C GLY A 110 -40.75 3.84 -45.22
N ARG A 111 -39.47 3.95 -44.84
CA ARG A 111 -38.45 2.92 -45.04
C ARG A 111 -38.42 1.95 -43.85
N PRO A 112 -37.99 0.69 -44.06
CA PRO A 112 -37.75 -0.22 -42.95
C PRO A 112 -36.65 0.32 -42.03
N VAL A 113 -36.83 0.14 -40.72
CA VAL A 113 -35.88 0.60 -39.70
C VAL A 113 -34.60 -0.22 -39.77
N THR A 114 -33.46 0.45 -39.86
CA THR A 114 -32.14 -0.17 -39.87
C THR A 114 -31.82 -0.74 -38.48
N LEU A 115 -31.49 -2.03 -38.42
CA LEU A 115 -31.02 -2.67 -37.19
C LEU A 115 -29.51 -2.45 -37.07
N PHE A 116 -29.10 -1.74 -36.02
CA PHE A 116 -27.70 -1.54 -35.70
C PHE A 116 -27.18 -2.68 -34.83
N PRO A 117 -25.88 -3.01 -34.92
CA PRO A 117 -25.25 -3.90 -33.95
C PRO A 117 -25.32 -3.28 -32.55
N ASP A 118 -25.52 -4.12 -31.54
CA ASP A 118 -25.56 -3.68 -30.15
C ASP A 118 -24.22 -3.04 -29.75
N LEU A 119 -24.30 -1.89 -29.09
CA LEU A 119 -23.10 -1.27 -28.54
C LEU A 119 -22.57 -2.10 -27.38
N PRO A 120 -21.25 -2.14 -27.18
CA PRO A 120 -20.66 -2.78 -26.01
C PRO A 120 -21.25 -2.17 -24.72
N GLU A 121 -21.56 -3.04 -23.76
CA GLU A 121 -22.18 -2.68 -22.48
C GLU A 121 -21.28 -1.68 -21.73
N PHE A 122 -21.81 -0.47 -21.47
CA PHE A 122 -21.10 0.59 -20.76
C PHE A 122 -22.00 1.25 -19.70
N PRO A 123 -21.54 1.44 -18.44
CA PRO A 123 -20.26 0.99 -17.90
C PRO A 123 -20.13 -0.53 -17.90
N PRO A 124 -18.91 -1.08 -18.03
CA PRO A 124 -18.72 -2.53 -18.07
C PRO A 124 -19.19 -3.14 -16.75
N ASN A 125 -20.03 -4.18 -16.84
CA ASN A 125 -20.51 -4.88 -15.67
C ASN A 125 -19.31 -5.55 -14.97
N THR A 126 -19.00 -5.15 -13.73
CA THR A 126 -17.73 -5.48 -13.04
C THR A 126 -17.46 -6.98 -12.99
N GLU A 127 -18.50 -7.80 -12.83
CA GLU A 127 -18.38 -9.26 -12.83
C GLU A 127 -18.02 -9.85 -14.20
N LYS A 128 -18.58 -9.31 -15.29
CA LYS A 128 -18.27 -9.74 -16.66
C LYS A 128 -16.91 -9.22 -17.11
N ALA A 129 -16.57 -7.99 -16.73
CA ALA A 129 -15.30 -7.36 -17.06
C ALA A 129 -14.10 -8.09 -16.43
N VAL A 130 -14.22 -8.49 -15.16
CA VAL A 130 -13.18 -9.29 -14.48
C VAL A 130 -13.04 -10.66 -15.13
N ARG A 131 -14.14 -11.30 -15.53
CA ARG A 131 -14.11 -12.58 -16.25
C ARG A 131 -13.51 -12.46 -17.65
N GLN A 132 -13.69 -11.34 -18.33
CA GLN A 132 -13.11 -11.08 -19.66
C GLN A 132 -11.60 -10.78 -19.54
N ALA A 133 -11.19 -9.94 -18.60
CA ALA A 133 -9.77 -9.67 -18.32
C ALA A 133 -9.00 -10.94 -17.91
N ALA A 134 -9.61 -11.80 -17.10
CA ALA A 134 -9.02 -13.07 -16.69
C ALA A 134 -8.89 -14.10 -17.84
N LYS A 135 -9.70 -13.98 -18.89
CA LYS A 135 -9.59 -14.82 -20.10
C LYS A 135 -8.51 -14.30 -21.05
N GLU A 136 -8.37 -12.98 -21.15
CA GLU A 136 -7.40 -12.31 -22.01
C GLU A 136 -5.95 -12.53 -21.52
N GLU A 137 -5.72 -12.53 -20.19
CA GLU A 137 -4.42 -12.90 -19.60
C GLU A 137 -4.05 -14.38 -19.76
N ARG A 138 -5.04 -15.26 -19.98
CA ARG A 138 -4.82 -16.70 -20.12
C ARG A 138 -4.48 -17.12 -21.56
N GLY A 139 -4.51 -16.20 -22.52
CA GLY A 139 -4.14 -16.47 -23.92
C GLY A 139 -5.09 -17.43 -24.65
N GLU A 140 -6.33 -17.56 -24.17
CA GLU A 140 -7.36 -18.37 -24.82
C GLU A 140 -7.81 -17.66 -26.11
N PRO A 141 -7.80 -18.34 -27.27
CA PRO A 141 -8.26 -17.76 -28.52
C PRO A 141 -9.72 -17.32 -28.40
N TYR A 142 -10.05 -16.17 -29.01
CA TYR A 142 -11.44 -15.77 -29.19
C TYR A 142 -12.13 -16.79 -30.11
N ASP A 143 -12.85 -17.74 -29.50
CA ASP A 143 -13.85 -18.52 -30.22
C ASP A 143 -15.02 -17.60 -30.54
N ASN A 144 -14.93 -16.94 -31.69
CA ASN A 144 -16.07 -16.36 -32.38
C ASN A 144 -16.91 -17.50 -32.95
N GLU A 145 -17.56 -18.28 -32.10
CA GLU A 145 -18.62 -19.17 -32.56
C GLU A 145 -19.89 -18.36 -32.73
N HIS A 146 -20.13 -18.01 -33.99
CA HIS A 146 -21.45 -17.81 -34.56
C HIS A 146 -22.40 -18.94 -34.10
N GLU A 147 -23.35 -18.62 -33.22
CA GLU A 147 -24.59 -19.40 -33.10
C GLU A 147 -25.78 -18.57 -33.57
N ASP A 148 -25.91 -18.52 -34.89
CA ASP A 148 -27.22 -18.55 -35.53
C ASP A 148 -27.87 -19.91 -35.23
N ARG A 149 -29.03 -19.94 -34.54
CA ARG A 149 -30.19 -20.81 -34.84
C ARG A 149 -31.36 -20.64 -33.83
N HIS A 150 -32.31 -19.82 -34.27
CA HIS A 150 -33.77 -20.03 -34.27
C HIS A 150 -34.66 -19.87 -33.00
N PRO A 151 -35.94 -19.50 -33.20
CA PRO A 151 -36.79 -18.85 -32.22
C PRO A 151 -37.74 -19.83 -31.52
N SER A 152 -37.89 -19.70 -30.20
CA SER A 152 -39.04 -20.26 -29.50
C SER A 152 -40.19 -19.25 -29.52
N LEU A 153 -41.11 -19.52 -30.45
CA LEU A 153 -42.47 -19.00 -30.45
C LEU A 153 -43.18 -19.27 -29.11
N SER A 154 -44.04 -18.32 -28.73
CA SER A 154 -45.38 -18.57 -28.22
C SER A 154 -45.52 -19.29 -26.86
N SER A 155 -45.85 -18.52 -25.82
CA SER A 155 -47.24 -18.42 -25.32
C SER A 155 -47.28 -17.80 -23.92
N SER A 156 -47.84 -16.59 -23.83
CA SER A 156 -48.56 -16.18 -22.63
C SER A 156 -49.82 -17.05 -22.50
N PRO A 157 -50.23 -17.33 -21.26
CA PRO A 157 -51.63 -17.14 -20.94
C PRO A 157 -51.82 -16.30 -19.66
N MET A 158 -52.80 -15.41 -19.76
CA MET A 158 -53.45 -14.73 -18.65
C MET A 158 -54.03 -15.72 -17.63
N GLY A 159 -54.03 -15.32 -16.35
CA GLY A 159 -54.87 -15.90 -15.30
C GLY A 159 -54.27 -15.63 -13.92
N ARG A 160 -54.65 -14.56 -13.20
CA ARG A 160 -55.86 -14.44 -12.34
C ARG A 160 -55.65 -15.12 -10.97
N GLY A 161 -55.78 -14.33 -9.89
CA GLY A 161 -55.86 -14.76 -8.49
C GLY A 161 -54.85 -14.01 -7.60
N GLU A 162 -55.21 -12.84 -7.05
CA GLU A 162 -55.67 -12.68 -5.66
C GLU A 162 -54.52 -12.68 -4.61
N ALA A 163 -54.26 -11.51 -4.02
CA ALA A 163 -53.67 -11.35 -2.69
C ALA A 163 -54.77 -11.67 -1.62
N PRO A 164 -54.53 -11.79 -0.29
CA PRO A 164 -53.41 -11.22 0.48
C PRO A 164 -52.99 -12.01 1.79
N ILE A 165 -52.16 -11.36 2.63
CA ILE A 165 -52.02 -11.48 4.11
C ILE A 165 -51.02 -12.49 4.74
N GLY A 166 -50.10 -11.91 5.53
CA GLY A 166 -49.66 -12.40 6.85
C GLY A 166 -48.46 -13.36 6.85
N LYS A 167 -47.48 -13.32 7.74
CA LYS A 167 -47.33 -12.68 9.06
C LYS A 167 -45.85 -12.82 9.48
N ASP A 168 -45.43 -11.89 10.33
CA ASP A 168 -44.50 -12.04 11.45
C ASP A 168 -43.10 -12.61 11.18
N ASN A 169 -42.09 -11.73 11.20
CA ASN A 169 -40.72 -12.12 11.60
C ASN A 169 -40.10 -11.05 12.50
N HIS A 170 -40.17 -11.34 13.80
CA HIS A 170 -39.22 -11.08 14.87
C HIS A 170 -38.18 -9.94 14.69
N ARG A 171 -38.34 -8.89 15.49
CA ARG A 171 -37.24 -7.99 15.91
C ARG A 171 -37.13 -7.95 17.45
N THR A 172 -36.10 -8.62 17.96
CA THR A 172 -35.27 -8.26 19.11
C THR A 172 -33.83 -8.68 18.71
N PRO A 173 -32.77 -7.94 19.08
CA PRO A 173 -32.44 -7.65 20.46
C PRO A 173 -31.92 -6.22 20.76
N THR A 174 -31.92 -5.98 22.07
CA THR A 174 -31.20 -5.01 22.90
C THR A 174 -29.85 -4.50 22.38
N ASN A 175 -29.60 -3.18 22.47
CA ASN A 175 -28.49 -2.62 23.26
C ASN A 175 -28.50 -1.08 23.28
N ASN A 176 -28.11 -0.54 24.45
CA ASN A 176 -27.89 0.84 24.89
C ASN A 176 -29.09 1.60 25.47
#